data_AF-I2AB72-F1
#
_entry.id   AF-I2AB72-F1
#
_cell.length_a   1.000
_cell.length_b   1.000
_cell.length_c   1.000
_cell.angle_alpha   90.00
_cell.angle_beta   90.00
_cell.angle_gamma   90.00
#
_symmetry.space_group_name_H-M   'P 1'
#
loop_
_entity.id
_entity.type
_entity.pdbx_description
1 polymer ?
#
loop_
_entity_poly.entity_id
_entity_poly.type
_entity_poly.pdbx_seq_one_letter_code
_entity_poly.pdbx_strand_id
1 'polypeptide(L)'
;MKSTWRSLAAVVAVLLVSGCTQTISGTGTLAPNAGRVPAIKRALFDGTALAKLLDQPFQPYPHYSEFGGGDKLGTAWDKAKPAECIGVVHLMQRGPYGSAPIQETAAEMWVGKRDSVKIDIVQQGIVALRTAADADALFARFVAQWQKCDGTTLTVKPGARS
;
A
#
# COMPACT_ATOMS: atom_id res chain seq x y z
N MET A 1 56.00 33.76 -18.31
CA MET A 1 55.11 32.82 -17.58
C MET A 1 54.44 33.45 -16.34
N LYS A 2 54.02 34.72 -16.36
CA LYS A 2 53.32 35.38 -15.22
C LYS A 2 51.93 35.93 -15.58
N SER A 3 51.58 35.90 -16.88
CA SER A 3 50.34 36.49 -17.41
C SER A 3 49.16 35.50 -17.37
N THR A 4 49.39 34.22 -17.66
CA THR A 4 48.34 33.18 -17.71
C THR A 4 47.77 32.82 -16.33
N TRP A 5 48.56 32.98 -15.26
CA TRP A 5 48.12 32.65 -13.90
C TRP A 5 47.15 33.69 -13.32
N ARG A 6 47.32 34.97 -13.70
CA ARG A 6 46.42 36.06 -13.25
C ARG A 6 45.04 35.98 -13.91
N SER A 7 44.99 35.57 -15.18
CA SER A 7 43.73 35.42 -15.91
C SER A 7 42.89 34.24 -15.41
N LEU A 8 43.51 33.13 -14.99
CA LEU A 8 42.77 31.98 -14.44
C LEU A 8 42.13 32.30 -13.08
N ALA A 9 42.84 33.05 -12.22
CA ALA A 9 42.34 33.42 -10.90
C ALA A 9 41.11 34.35 -10.98
N ALA A 10 41.09 35.26 -11.95
CA ALA A 10 39.96 36.17 -12.16
C ALA A 10 38.70 35.44 -12.66
N VAL A 11 38.85 34.41 -13.51
CA VAL A 11 37.72 33.65 -14.06
C VAL A 11 37.08 32.75 -13.01
N VAL A 12 37.87 32.13 -12.12
CA VAL A 12 37.34 31.31 -11.01
C VAL A 12 36.61 32.15 -9.98
N ALA A 13 37.08 33.37 -9.69
CA ALA A 13 36.44 34.27 -8.73
C ALA A 13 35.06 34.75 -9.19
N VAL A 14 34.84 34.95 -10.50
CA VAL A 14 33.55 35.41 -11.04
C VAL A 14 32.50 34.28 -11.06
N LEU A 15 32.91 33.02 -11.23
CA LEU A 15 32.00 31.87 -11.27
C LEU A 15 31.44 31.46 -9.89
N LEU A 16 32.05 31.92 -8.78
CA LEU A 16 31.60 31.59 -7.42
C LEU A 16 30.51 32.54 -6.89
N VAL A 17 30.23 33.67 -7.57
CA VAL A 17 29.33 34.72 -7.06
C VAL A 17 27.91 34.63 -7.64
N SER A 18 27.67 33.84 -8.70
CA SER A 18 26.34 33.67 -9.30
C SER A 18 25.58 32.42 -8.83
N GLY A 19 25.94 31.87 -7.67
CA GLY A 19 25.13 30.87 -6.98
C GLY A 19 23.90 31.53 -6.36
N CYS A 20 22.82 31.69 -7.14
CA CYS A 20 21.50 32.04 -6.61
C CYS A 20 20.99 30.90 -5.72
N THR A 21 21.50 30.84 -4.49
CA THR A 21 20.94 29.98 -3.45
C THR A 21 19.68 30.69 -2.97
N GLN A 22 18.60 30.57 -3.73
CA GLN A 22 17.28 30.88 -3.17
C GLN A 22 17.00 29.78 -2.14
N THR A 23 17.41 30.01 -0.89
CA THR A 23 16.86 29.28 0.23
C THR A 23 15.38 29.64 0.26
N ILE A 24 14.55 28.75 -0.28
CA ILE A 24 13.13 28.80 -0.04
C ILE A 24 13.00 28.62 1.47
N SER A 25 12.81 29.73 2.18
CA SER A 25 12.41 29.76 3.59
C SER A 25 10.96 29.27 3.67
N GLY A 26 10.75 28.01 3.31
CA GLY A 26 9.51 27.30 3.54
C GLY A 26 9.58 26.74 4.94
N THR A 27 8.87 27.36 5.89
CA THR A 27 8.53 26.68 7.14
C THR A 27 7.66 25.49 6.76
N GLY A 28 8.25 24.29 6.77
CA GLY A 28 7.50 23.05 6.67
C GLY A 28 6.56 22.95 7.85
N THR A 29 5.31 23.37 7.70
CA THR A 29 4.28 23.13 8.70
C THR A 29 3.93 21.65 8.67
N LEU A 30 3.95 21.03 9.84
CA LEU A 30 3.41 19.67 9.99
C LEU A 30 1.96 19.70 9.50
N ALA A 31 1.62 18.77 8.61
CA ALA A 31 0.25 18.62 8.16
C ALA A 31 -0.66 18.50 9.39
N PRO A 32 -1.90 19.05 9.37
CA PRO A 32 -2.82 19.03 10.51
C PRO A 32 -3.06 17.64 11.13
N ASN A 33 -2.73 16.57 10.41
CA ASN A 33 -2.89 15.17 10.82
C ASN A 33 -1.56 14.47 11.16
N ALA A 34 -0.46 15.20 11.27
CA ALA A 34 0.83 14.62 11.65
C ALA A 34 0.70 13.92 13.03
N GLY A 35 0.98 12.62 13.05
CA GLY A 35 0.87 11.77 14.25
C GLY A 35 -0.52 11.20 14.53
N ARG A 36 -1.56 11.55 13.75
CA ARG A 36 -2.88 10.94 13.90
C ARG A 36 -3.00 9.67 13.05
N VAL A 37 -3.40 8.57 13.66
CA VAL A 37 -3.75 7.34 12.91
C VAL A 37 -4.89 7.67 11.93
N PRO A 38 -4.72 7.39 10.61
CA PRO A 38 -5.76 7.61 9.61
C PRO A 38 -7.08 6.94 10.00
N ALA A 39 -8.21 7.58 9.69
CA ALA A 39 -9.52 7.07 10.10
C ALA A 39 -9.80 5.67 9.54
N ILE A 40 -9.43 5.43 8.27
CA ILE A 40 -9.58 4.12 7.62
C ILE A 40 -8.83 3.00 8.35
N LYS A 41 -7.66 3.28 8.93
CA LYS A 41 -6.90 2.28 9.69
C LYS A 41 -7.58 1.86 10.99
N ARG A 42 -8.46 2.70 11.56
CA ARG A 42 -9.21 2.37 12.78
C ARG A 42 -10.32 1.34 12.55
N ALA A 43 -10.70 1.10 11.29
CA ALA A 43 -11.65 0.06 10.93
C ALA A 43 -11.02 -1.35 10.91
N LEU A 44 -9.68 -1.44 10.88
CA LEU A 44 -8.96 -2.71 10.94
C LEU A 44 -8.88 -3.21 12.38
N PHE A 45 -8.93 -4.52 12.57
CA PHE A 45 -8.67 -5.13 13.88
C PHE A 45 -7.19 -5.03 14.22
N ASP A 46 -6.90 -4.61 15.45
CA ASP A 46 -5.56 -4.74 16.03
C ASP A 46 -5.28 -6.18 16.50
N GLY A 47 -4.04 -6.44 16.91
CA GLY A 47 -3.61 -7.76 17.37
C GLY A 47 -4.35 -8.24 18.62
N THR A 48 -4.86 -7.33 19.46
CA THR A 48 -5.63 -7.69 20.66
C THR A 48 -7.03 -8.17 20.27
N ALA A 49 -7.70 -7.44 19.38
CA ALA A 49 -9.00 -7.80 18.86
C ALA A 49 -8.95 -9.13 18.08
N LEU A 50 -7.94 -9.30 17.22
CA LEU A 50 -7.70 -10.58 16.52
C LEU A 50 -7.44 -11.72 17.50
N ALA A 51 -6.63 -11.49 18.53
CA ALA A 51 -6.31 -12.54 19.49
C ALA A 51 -7.53 -13.01 20.26
N LYS A 52 -8.43 -12.08 20.63
CA LYS A 52 -9.71 -12.41 21.25
C LYS A 52 -10.64 -13.15 20.28
N LEU A 53 -10.70 -12.72 19.02
CA LEU A 53 -11.60 -13.32 18.02
C LEU A 53 -11.19 -14.75 17.62
N LEU A 54 -9.89 -15.00 17.52
CA LEU A 54 -9.32 -16.23 16.98
C LEU A 54 -8.65 -17.12 18.04
N ASP A 55 -8.78 -16.75 19.31
CA ASP A 55 -8.27 -17.45 20.48
C ASP A 55 -6.77 -17.84 20.39
N GLN A 56 -5.95 -16.92 19.86
CA GLN A 56 -4.50 -17.10 19.79
C GLN A 56 -3.77 -15.76 19.62
N PRO A 57 -2.52 -15.62 20.10
CA PRO A 57 -1.78 -14.36 20.01
C PRO A 57 -1.22 -14.11 18.60
N PHE A 58 -1.24 -12.84 18.16
CA PHE A 58 -0.66 -12.39 16.90
C PHE A 58 0.37 -11.26 17.10
N GLN A 59 1.29 -11.12 16.15
CA GLN A 59 2.16 -9.95 15.95
C GLN A 59 1.97 -9.37 14.55
N PRO A 60 2.24 -8.07 14.35
CA PRO A 60 2.28 -7.49 13.01
C PRO A 60 3.28 -8.26 12.13
N TYR A 61 2.89 -8.49 10.88
CA TYR A 61 3.80 -9.03 9.88
C TYR A 61 4.85 -7.97 9.55
N PRO A 62 6.15 -8.30 9.58
CA PRO A 62 7.20 -7.34 9.27
C PRO A 62 6.99 -6.70 7.91
N HIS A 63 7.06 -5.36 7.87
CA HIS A 63 7.01 -4.56 6.65
C HIS A 63 5.71 -4.68 5.82
N TYR A 64 4.59 -5.12 6.40
CA TYR A 64 3.29 -5.15 5.72
C TYR A 64 2.27 -4.25 6.43
N SER A 65 2.26 -2.98 6.05
CA SER A 65 1.30 -1.98 6.52
C SER A 65 1.07 -0.98 5.39
N GLU A 66 0.08 -1.27 4.55
CA GLU A 66 -0.22 -0.47 3.37
C GLU A 66 -1.25 0.61 3.69
N PHE A 67 -1.03 1.80 3.15
CA PHE A 67 -1.96 2.94 3.21
C PHE A 67 -1.73 3.86 2.02
N GLY A 68 -2.81 4.29 1.36
CA GLY A 68 -2.73 5.17 0.19
C GLY A 68 -3.96 5.05 -0.71
N GLY A 69 -3.83 5.35 -2.00
CA GLY A 69 -4.91 5.23 -2.96
C GLY A 69 -5.07 3.82 -3.52
N GLY A 70 -5.74 3.71 -4.67
CA GLY A 70 -5.87 2.44 -5.40
C GLY A 70 -4.55 1.89 -5.97
N ASP A 71 -3.50 2.71 -6.01
CA ASP A 71 -2.13 2.32 -6.38
C ASP A 71 -1.50 1.33 -5.39
N LYS A 72 -2.04 1.25 -4.17
CA LYS A 72 -1.64 0.29 -3.13
C LYS A 72 -2.26 -1.10 -3.28
N LEU A 73 -3.19 -1.28 -4.22
CA LEU A 73 -3.72 -2.60 -4.52
C LEU A 73 -2.64 -3.49 -5.14
N GLY A 74 -2.60 -4.75 -4.71
CA GLY A 74 -1.60 -5.72 -5.13
C GLY A 74 -1.69 -6.07 -6.62
N THR A 75 -0.54 -6.33 -7.22
CA THR A 75 -0.38 -6.73 -8.63
C THR A 75 0.45 -8.00 -8.81
N ALA A 76 0.94 -8.57 -7.70
CA ALA A 76 1.80 -9.76 -7.71
C ALA A 76 1.17 -10.96 -8.43
N TRP A 77 -0.17 -11.00 -8.46
CA TRP A 77 -0.93 -12.11 -9.03
C TRP A 77 -1.67 -11.78 -10.33
N ASP A 78 -1.33 -10.68 -11.01
CA ASP A 78 -1.98 -10.24 -12.27
C ASP A 78 -1.89 -11.30 -13.40
N LYS A 79 -0.97 -12.26 -13.30
CA LYS A 79 -0.79 -13.36 -14.26
C LYS A 79 -1.62 -14.61 -13.95
N ALA A 80 -2.39 -14.62 -12.86
CA ALA A 80 -3.22 -15.75 -12.49
C ALA A 80 -4.33 -16.01 -13.53
N LYS A 81 -4.78 -17.27 -13.62
CA LYS A 81 -5.80 -17.72 -14.58
C LYS A 81 -6.83 -18.65 -13.92
N PRO A 82 -8.15 -18.43 -14.09
CA PRO A 82 -8.77 -17.28 -14.74
C PRO A 82 -8.51 -15.96 -13.97
N ALA A 83 -8.27 -14.86 -14.68
CA ALA A 83 -7.85 -13.61 -14.06
C ALA A 83 -8.94 -13.02 -13.16
N GLU A 84 -10.21 -13.24 -13.52
CA GLU A 84 -11.35 -12.82 -12.74
C GLU A 84 -11.49 -13.56 -11.41
N CYS A 85 -10.83 -14.70 -11.19
CA CYS A 85 -10.97 -15.44 -9.94
C CYS A 85 -9.94 -15.04 -8.89
N ILE A 86 -9.03 -14.11 -9.21
CA ILE A 86 -7.95 -13.76 -8.30
C ILE A 86 -8.45 -13.09 -7.01
N GLY A 87 -9.54 -12.33 -7.09
CA GLY A 87 -10.15 -11.65 -5.95
C GLY A 87 -10.86 -12.56 -4.95
N VAL A 88 -11.04 -13.85 -5.27
CA VAL A 88 -11.59 -14.86 -4.36
C VAL A 88 -10.52 -15.32 -3.37
N VAL A 89 -9.28 -15.47 -3.85
CA VAL A 89 -8.19 -16.09 -3.09
C VAL A 89 -7.22 -15.06 -2.50
N HIS A 90 -7.03 -13.94 -3.20
CA HIS A 90 -6.16 -12.85 -2.75
C HIS A 90 -6.97 -11.57 -2.61
N LEU A 91 -7.14 -11.12 -1.36
CA LEU A 91 -7.75 -9.82 -1.11
C LEU A 91 -6.87 -8.68 -1.64
N MET A 92 -7.50 -7.52 -1.83
CA MET A 92 -6.83 -6.28 -2.23
C MET A 92 -6.01 -6.38 -3.52
N GLN A 93 -6.31 -7.33 -4.43
CA GLN A 93 -5.69 -7.37 -5.76
C GLN A 93 -6.35 -6.36 -6.69
N ARG A 94 -5.55 -5.63 -7.46
CA ARG A 94 -6.02 -4.52 -8.30
C ARG A 94 -7.08 -4.93 -9.32
N GLY A 95 -6.91 -6.07 -9.97
CA GLY A 95 -7.80 -6.56 -11.03
C GLY A 95 -9.30 -6.56 -10.64
N PRO A 96 -9.69 -7.26 -9.55
CA PRO A 96 -11.07 -7.27 -9.04
C PRO A 96 -11.70 -5.91 -8.79
N TYR A 97 -10.93 -4.89 -8.36
CA TYR A 97 -11.48 -3.56 -8.08
C TYR A 97 -11.73 -2.74 -9.35
N GLY A 98 -11.10 -3.11 -10.48
CA GLY A 98 -11.31 -2.47 -11.78
C GLY A 98 -11.18 -0.95 -11.70
N SER A 99 -12.23 -0.24 -12.15
CA SER A 99 -12.32 1.23 -12.13
C SER A 99 -13.14 1.77 -10.95
N ALA A 100 -13.22 1.05 -9.83
CA ALA A 100 -13.96 1.52 -8.65
C ALA A 100 -13.42 2.89 -8.18
N PRO A 101 -14.28 3.81 -7.72
CA PRO A 101 -13.88 5.15 -7.30
C PRO A 101 -13.26 5.15 -5.89
N ILE A 102 -12.06 4.56 -5.79
CA ILE A 102 -11.28 4.42 -4.55
C ILE A 102 -10.72 5.78 -4.13
N GLN A 103 -10.95 6.13 -2.88
CA GLN A 103 -10.36 7.30 -2.22
C GLN A 103 -9.11 6.90 -1.45
N GLU A 104 -9.25 5.90 -0.59
CA GLU A 104 -8.17 5.42 0.27
C GLU A 104 -8.28 3.89 0.44
N THR A 105 -7.14 3.26 0.70
CA THR A 105 -7.02 1.86 1.08
C THR A 105 -6.14 1.76 2.31
N ALA A 106 -6.40 0.73 3.11
CA ALA A 106 -5.52 0.33 4.20
C ALA A 106 -5.51 -1.19 4.30
N ALA A 107 -4.33 -1.78 4.43
CA ALA A 107 -4.18 -3.21 4.64
C ALA A 107 -3.10 -3.51 5.68
N GLU A 108 -3.36 -4.51 6.51
CA GLU A 108 -2.46 -4.96 7.56
C GLU A 108 -2.43 -6.49 7.55
N MET A 109 -1.28 -7.05 7.90
CA MET A 109 -1.09 -8.48 8.02
C MET A 109 -0.51 -8.82 9.38
N TRP A 110 -0.93 -9.97 9.90
CA TRP A 110 -0.58 -10.46 11.23
C TRP A 110 -0.14 -11.90 11.13
N VAL A 111 0.87 -12.29 11.91
CA VAL A 111 1.33 -13.68 12.04
C VAL A 111 1.14 -14.20 13.45
N GLY A 112 0.84 -15.50 13.55
CA GLY A 112 0.73 -16.18 14.83
C GLY A 112 2.05 -16.11 15.62
N LYS A 113 1.94 -15.84 16.93
CA LYS A 113 3.09 -15.86 17.84
C LYS A 113 3.29 -17.27 18.39
N ARG A 114 3.99 -18.17 17.65
CA ARG A 114 4.60 -19.46 18.08
C ARG A 114 4.93 -20.33 16.86
N ASP A 115 5.79 -21.34 17.05
CA ASP A 115 6.17 -22.30 15.99
C ASP A 115 5.03 -23.24 15.57
N SER A 116 4.02 -23.43 16.43
CA SER A 116 2.80 -24.17 16.10
C SER A 116 1.58 -23.34 16.50
N VAL A 117 0.85 -22.87 15.49
CA VAL A 117 -0.36 -22.05 15.63
C VAL A 117 -1.46 -22.62 14.75
N LYS A 118 -2.72 -22.39 15.13
CA LYS A 118 -3.87 -22.83 14.34
C LYS A 118 -4.06 -21.95 13.10
N ILE A 119 -3.80 -20.65 13.23
CA ILE A 119 -3.87 -19.68 12.14
C ILE A 119 -2.49 -19.04 12.00
N ASP A 120 -1.86 -19.29 10.85
CA ASP A 120 -0.52 -18.80 10.57
C ASP A 120 -0.53 -17.29 10.25
N ILE A 121 -1.40 -16.88 9.32
CA ILE A 121 -1.50 -15.51 8.83
C ILE A 121 -2.95 -15.02 8.85
N VAL A 122 -3.16 -13.77 9.28
CA VAL A 122 -4.40 -13.03 9.07
C VAL A 122 -4.07 -11.78 8.26
N GLN A 123 -4.72 -11.61 7.12
CA GLN A 123 -4.60 -10.41 6.29
C GLN A 123 -5.95 -9.69 6.26
N GLN A 124 -5.91 -8.38 6.45
CA GLN A 124 -7.08 -7.51 6.51
C GLN A 124 -6.92 -6.36 5.51
N GLY A 125 -8.03 -5.87 4.96
CA GLY A 125 -8.04 -4.76 4.03
C GLY A 125 -9.35 -3.97 4.08
N ILE A 126 -9.25 -2.64 4.04
CA ILE A 126 -10.38 -1.71 3.98
C ILE A 126 -10.18 -0.82 2.76
N VAL A 127 -11.28 -0.55 2.04
CA VAL A 127 -11.33 0.38 0.90
C VAL A 127 -12.39 1.42 1.15
N ALA A 128 -11.98 2.68 1.21
CA ALA A 128 -12.88 3.82 1.21
C ALA A 128 -13.24 4.15 -0.24
N LEU A 129 -14.54 4.13 -0.54
CA LEU A 129 -15.10 4.57 -1.82
C LEU A 129 -15.84 5.88 -1.61
N ARG A 130 -16.02 6.61 -2.71
CA ARG A 130 -16.65 7.94 -2.70
C ARG A 130 -18.05 7.96 -2.07
N THR A 131 -18.84 6.91 -2.25
CA THR A 131 -20.21 6.81 -1.70
C THR A 131 -20.52 5.40 -1.20
N ALA A 132 -21.53 5.27 -0.34
CA ALA A 132 -22.07 3.97 0.05
C ALA A 132 -22.60 3.17 -1.15
N ALA A 133 -23.26 3.84 -2.10
CA ALA A 133 -23.74 3.19 -3.33
C ALA A 133 -22.60 2.62 -4.19
N ASP A 134 -21.44 3.31 -4.25
CA ASP A 134 -20.25 2.77 -4.90
C ASP A 134 -19.75 1.50 -4.20
N ALA A 135 -19.85 1.44 -2.86
CA ALA A 135 -19.48 0.27 -2.07
C ALA A 135 -20.44 -0.91 -2.26
N ASP A 136 -21.75 -0.67 -2.24
CA ASP A 136 -22.76 -1.69 -2.49
C ASP A 136 -22.61 -2.28 -3.90
N ALA A 137 -22.38 -1.41 -4.89
CA ALA A 137 -22.16 -1.82 -6.28
C ALA A 137 -20.87 -2.66 -6.43
N LEU A 138 -19.78 -2.26 -5.75
CA LEU A 138 -18.54 -3.04 -5.78
C LEU A 138 -18.71 -4.39 -5.08
N PHE A 139 -19.36 -4.43 -3.92
CA PHE A 139 -19.62 -5.65 -3.18
C PHE A 139 -20.49 -6.62 -4.00
N ALA A 140 -21.56 -6.14 -4.66
CA ALA A 140 -22.38 -6.95 -5.54
C ALA A 140 -21.56 -7.58 -6.69
N ARG A 141 -20.58 -6.83 -7.25
CA ARG A 141 -19.66 -7.38 -8.26
C ARG A 141 -18.75 -8.47 -7.69
N PHE A 142 -18.24 -8.29 -6.48
CA PHE A 142 -17.45 -9.34 -5.81
C PHE A 142 -18.28 -10.59 -5.56
N VAL A 143 -19.51 -10.46 -5.06
CA VAL A 143 -20.40 -11.61 -4.86
C VAL A 143 -20.65 -12.36 -6.16
N ALA A 144 -20.96 -11.65 -7.26
CA ALA A 144 -21.16 -12.27 -8.57
C ALA A 144 -19.88 -12.95 -9.09
N GLN A 145 -18.72 -12.33 -8.87
CA GLN A 145 -17.42 -12.90 -9.21
C GLN A 145 -17.14 -14.18 -8.42
N TRP A 146 -17.40 -14.19 -7.12
CA TRP A 146 -17.20 -15.35 -6.26
C TRP A 146 -18.10 -16.51 -6.67
N GLN A 147 -19.38 -16.25 -6.95
CA GLN A 147 -20.31 -17.26 -7.46
C GLN A 147 -19.85 -17.86 -8.79
N LYS A 148 -19.35 -17.03 -9.71
CA LYS A 148 -18.83 -17.50 -11.00
C LYS A 148 -17.59 -18.38 -10.84
N CYS A 149 -16.76 -18.09 -9.84
CA CYS A 149 -15.50 -18.80 -9.60
C CYS A 149 -15.65 -20.02 -8.69
N ASP A 150 -16.85 -20.31 -8.20
CA ASP A 150 -17.09 -21.51 -7.39
C ASP A 150 -16.74 -22.78 -8.17
N GLY A 151 -16.07 -23.72 -7.50
CA GLY A 151 -15.53 -24.94 -8.12
C GLY A 151 -14.44 -24.74 -9.17
N THR A 152 -14.02 -23.51 -9.48
CA THR A 152 -13.03 -23.23 -10.52
C THR A 152 -11.60 -23.28 -9.96
N THR A 153 -10.72 -24.03 -10.64
CA THR A 153 -9.30 -24.05 -10.28
C THR A 153 -8.59 -22.79 -10.77
N LEU A 154 -7.98 -22.05 -9.84
CA LEU A 154 -7.10 -20.92 -10.13
C LEU A 154 -5.65 -21.41 -10.28
N THR A 155 -5.04 -21.12 -11.42
CA THR A 155 -3.62 -21.35 -11.67
C THR A 155 -2.84 -20.07 -11.43
N VAL A 156 -1.90 -20.11 -10.50
CA VAL A 156 -0.94 -19.04 -10.24
C VAL A 156 0.44 -19.48 -10.68
N LYS A 157 1.18 -18.59 -11.36
CA LYS A 157 2.63 -18.77 -11.51
C LYS A 157 3.26 -18.20 -10.24
N PRO A 158 4.15 -18.93 -9.55
CA PRO A 158 4.90 -18.35 -8.45
C PRO A 158 5.56 -17.06 -8.94
N GLY A 159 5.33 -15.96 -8.23
CA GLY A 159 6.14 -14.76 -8.43
C GLY A 159 7.61 -15.11 -8.17
N ALA A 160 8.52 -14.52 -8.93
CA ALA A 160 9.94 -14.60 -8.57
C ALA A 160 10.08 -14.08 -7.15
N ARG A 161 10.66 -14.88 -6.25
CA ARG A 161 11.09 -14.40 -4.93
C ARG A 161 12.15 -13.33 -5.21
N SER A 162 11.80 -12.07 -4.99
CA SER A 162 12.75 -10.95 -4.89
C SER A 162 13.36 -10.94 -3.50
#